data_AF-A0AAV2QVH8-F1
#
_entry.id   AF-A0AAV2QVH8-F1
#
_cell.length_a   1.000
_cell.length_b   1.000
_cell.length_c   1.000
_cell.angle_alpha   90.00
_cell.angle_beta   90.00
_cell.angle_gamma   90.00
#
_symmetry.space_group_name_H-M   'P 1'
#
loop_
_entity.id
_entity.type
_entity.pdbx_description
1 polymer ?
#
loop_
_entity_poly.entity_id
_entity_poly.type
_entity_poly.pdbx_seq_one_letter_code
_entity_poly.pdbx_strand_id
1 'polypeptide(L)'
;MTASLKGLKAQLSRPVRQKLPFSVDHLLKFYYVLDFSDVKQLACWCAMLLSFFGCFRLSNLVPASKNKFDPLKQLRRNDIKFEDKCVLVYYKWSKTNQHAKKVT
;
A
#
# COMPACT_ATOMS: atom_id res chain seq x y z
N MET A 1 -8.53 -26.31 18.08
CA MET A 1 -7.30 -25.93 17.36
C MET A 1 -7.26 -26.72 16.05
N THR A 2 -7.74 -26.16 14.94
CA THR A 2 -7.76 -26.86 13.64
C THR A 2 -7.09 -25.99 12.59
N ALA A 3 -5.76 -25.92 12.63
CA ALA A 3 -5.02 -25.52 11.45
C ALA A 3 -5.33 -26.56 10.35
N SER A 4 -6.12 -26.19 9.34
CA SER A 4 -6.48 -27.10 8.25
C SER A 4 -5.21 -27.67 7.62
N LEU A 5 -5.19 -28.97 7.28
CA LEU A 5 -4.06 -29.66 6.63
C LEU A 5 -3.47 -28.89 5.43
N LYS A 6 -4.30 -28.10 4.73
CA LYS A 6 -3.89 -27.20 3.64
C LYS A 6 -2.99 -26.04 4.11
N GLY A 7 -3.26 -25.46 5.28
CA GLY A 7 -2.45 -24.42 5.90
C GLY A 7 -1.10 -24.94 6.37
N LEU A 8 -1.09 -26.12 7.00
CA LEU A 8 0.14 -26.83 7.38
C LEU A 8 0.98 -27.18 6.15
N LYS A 9 0.37 -27.74 5.10
CA LYS A 9 1.07 -28.05 3.85
C LYS A 9 1.64 -26.79 3.20
N ALA A 10 0.92 -25.67 3.18
CA ALA A 10 1.44 -24.41 2.66
C ALA A 10 2.63 -23.86 3.47
N GLN A 11 2.59 -24.02 4.80
CA GLN A 11 3.65 -23.58 5.71
C GLN A 11 4.90 -24.48 5.64
N LEU A 12 4.72 -25.79 5.42
CA LEU A 12 5.81 -26.77 5.31
C LEU A 12 6.41 -26.86 3.90
N SER A 13 5.65 -26.56 2.84
CA SER A 13 6.09 -26.79 1.45
C SER A 13 6.99 -25.70 0.86
N ARG A 14 7.23 -24.59 1.57
CA ARG A 14 8.06 -23.49 1.04
C ARG A 14 8.95 -22.92 2.14
N PRO A 15 10.28 -22.91 1.98
CA PRO A 15 11.10 -22.05 2.83
C PRO A 15 10.62 -20.61 2.60
N VAL A 16 10.19 -19.94 3.67
CA VAL A 16 9.77 -18.54 3.62
C VAL A 16 11.02 -17.72 3.30
N ARG A 17 11.28 -17.48 2.01
CA ARG A 17 12.32 -16.56 1.57
C ARG A 17 11.83 -15.15 1.86
N GLN A 18 12.12 -14.66 3.05
CA GLN A 18 11.82 -13.28 3.44
C GLN A 18 12.49 -12.35 2.43
N LYS A 19 11.70 -11.42 1.88
CA LYS A 19 12.26 -10.34 1.06
C LYS A 19 13.05 -9.43 1.98
N LEU A 20 14.18 -8.92 1.50
CA LEU A 20 14.97 -7.93 2.23
C LEU A 20 14.10 -6.72 2.59
N PRO A 21 14.25 -6.15 3.79
CA PRO A 21 13.47 -5.00 4.22
C PRO A 21 13.79 -3.81 3.32
N PHE A 22 12.74 -3.13 2.87
CA PHE A 22 12.87 -1.83 2.24
C PHE A 22 13.08 -0.79 3.34
N SER A 23 14.16 -0.01 3.28
CA SER A 23 14.56 0.96 4.31
C SER A 23 14.43 2.41 3.81
N VAL A 24 14.55 3.37 4.72
CA VAL A 24 14.59 4.81 4.39
C VAL A 24 15.74 5.15 3.44
N ASP A 25 16.88 4.46 3.53
CA ASP A 25 18.01 4.68 2.61
C ASP A 25 17.64 4.38 1.15
N HIS A 26 16.74 3.42 0.94
CA HIS A 26 16.24 3.12 -0.40
C HIS A 26 15.37 4.28 -0.92
N LEU A 27 14.54 4.89 -0.08
CA LEU A 27 13.77 6.08 -0.43
C LEU A 27 14.69 7.25 -0.78
N LEU A 28 15.74 7.50 0.02
CA LEU A 28 16.69 8.56 -0.26
C LEU A 28 17.39 8.37 -1.60
N LYS A 29 17.76 7.14 -1.95
CA LYS A 29 18.32 6.83 -3.28
C LYS A 29 17.35 7.18 -4.42
N PHE A 30 16.04 6.94 -4.25
CA PHE A 30 15.04 7.38 -5.24
C PHE A 30 14.91 8.90 -5.29
N TYR A 31 14.92 9.57 -4.13
CA TYR A 31 14.80 11.03 -4.06
C TYR A 31 15.85 11.75 -4.92
N TYR A 32 17.11 11.28 -4.91
CA TYR A 32 18.20 11.90 -5.67
C TYR A 32 18.15 11.66 -7.18
N VAL A 33 17.31 10.73 -7.66
CA VAL A 33 17.24 10.36 -9.08
C VAL A 33 15.96 10.85 -9.75
N LEU A 34 14.91 11.13 -8.97
CA LEU A 34 13.63 11.59 -9.49
C LEU A 34 13.67 13.07 -9.89
N ASP A 35 13.06 13.38 -11.03
CA ASP A 35 12.80 14.76 -11.43
C ASP A 35 11.47 15.24 -10.84
N PHE A 36 11.54 16.16 -9.89
CA PHE A 36 10.35 16.75 -9.25
C PHE A 36 9.62 17.78 -10.12
N SER A 37 10.18 18.15 -11.27
CA SER A 37 9.50 18.97 -12.28
C SER A 37 8.48 18.16 -13.09
N ASP A 38 8.68 16.84 -13.22
CA ASP A 38 7.73 15.92 -13.85
C ASP A 38 6.64 15.49 -12.85
N VAL A 39 5.40 15.91 -13.12
CA VAL A 39 4.22 15.60 -12.30
C VAL A 39 4.02 14.10 -12.10
N LYS A 40 4.38 13.25 -13.08
CA LYS A 40 4.22 11.80 -12.96
C LYS A 40 5.22 11.20 -11.97
N GLN A 41 6.46 11.66 -12.02
CA GLN A 41 7.51 11.24 -11.09
C GLN A 41 7.24 11.76 -9.68
N LEU A 42 6.79 13.01 -9.54
CA LEU A 42 6.33 13.57 -8.28
C LEU A 42 5.17 12.75 -7.69
N ALA A 43 4.18 12.37 -8.50
CA ALA A 43 3.08 11.52 -8.04
C ALA A 43 3.56 10.14 -7.59
N CYS A 44 4.53 9.55 -8.31
CA CYS A 44 5.17 8.29 -7.93
C CYS A 44 5.89 8.41 -6.58
N TRP A 45 6.63 9.50 -6.37
CA TRP A 45 7.31 9.80 -5.10
C TRP A 45 6.32 9.87 -3.93
N CYS A 46 5.24 10.64 -4.08
CA CYS A 46 4.19 10.73 -3.07
C CYS A 46 3.57 9.35 -2.76
N ALA A 47 3.31 8.52 -3.78
CA ALA A 47 2.79 7.18 -3.59
C ALA A 47 3.77 6.26 -2.84
N MET A 48 5.08 6.37 -3.11
CA MET A 48 6.12 5.63 -2.38
C MET A 48 6.16 6.03 -0.91
N LEU A 49 6.16 7.33 -0.60
CA LEU A 49 6.14 7.83 0.78
C LEU A 49 4.91 7.34 1.54
N LEU A 50 3.73 7.48 0.95
CA LEU A 50 2.48 7.03 1.56
C LEU A 50 2.47 5.51 1.76
N SER A 51 2.99 4.74 0.81
CA SER A 51 3.11 3.28 0.94
C SER A 51 4.05 2.89 2.07
N PHE A 52 5.20 3.56 2.17
CA PHE A 52 6.25 3.24 3.13
C PHE A 52 5.82 3.58 4.57
N PHE A 53 5.43 4.83 4.82
CA PHE A 53 5.06 5.28 6.17
C PHE A 53 3.66 4.82 6.58
N GLY A 54 2.72 4.77 5.63
CA GLY A 54 1.34 4.35 5.89
C GLY A 54 1.11 2.84 5.80
N CYS A 55 2.13 2.06 5.42
CA CYS A 55 2.01 0.62 5.14
C CYS A 55 0.85 0.27 4.19
N PHE A 56 0.52 1.19 3.27
CA PHE A 56 -0.60 1.02 2.34
C PHE A 56 -0.24 0.03 1.22
N ARG A 57 -1.25 -0.71 0.74
CA ARG A 57 -1.12 -1.51 -0.48
C ARG A 57 -1.20 -0.60 -1.70
N LEU A 58 -0.56 -1.01 -2.80
CA LEU A 58 -0.67 -0.30 -4.07
C LEU A 58 -2.13 -0.08 -4.49
N SER A 59 -3.00 -1.09 -4.29
CA SER A 59 -4.44 -1.02 -4.59
C SER A 59 -5.22 0.02 -3.79
N ASN A 60 -4.68 0.49 -2.67
CA ASN A 60 -5.27 1.53 -1.83
C ASN A 60 -4.97 2.92 -2.38
N LEU A 61 -3.80 3.07 -3.01
CA LEU A 61 -3.28 4.36 -3.43
C LEU A 61 -3.61 4.65 -4.90
N VAL A 62 -3.49 3.64 -5.75
CA VAL A 62 -3.66 3.79 -7.19
C VAL A 62 -4.62 2.75 -7.75
N PRO A 63 -5.41 3.12 -8.77
CA PRO A 63 -6.29 2.17 -9.45
C PRO A 63 -5.48 1.21 -10.31
N ALA A 64 -6.00 0.00 -10.51
CA ALA A 64 -5.34 -1.01 -11.35
C ALA A 64 -5.23 -0.61 -12.83
N SER A 65 -6.10 0.30 -13.29
CA SER A 65 -6.04 0.94 -14.60
C SER A 65 -6.77 2.28 -14.55
N LYS A 66 -6.57 3.13 -15.57
CA LYS A 66 -7.19 4.46 -15.68
C LYS A 66 -8.72 4.44 -15.50
N ASN A 67 -9.38 3.40 -15.98
CA ASN A 67 -10.85 3.27 -15.95
C ASN A 67 -11.37 2.53 -14.71
N LYS A 68 -10.50 2.06 -13.81
CA LYS A 68 -10.86 1.31 -12.59
C LYS A 68 -10.69 2.15 -11.32
N PHE A 69 -10.73 3.46 -11.46
CA PHE A 69 -10.71 4.37 -10.33
C PHE A 69 -12.08 4.38 -9.64
N ASP A 70 -12.08 4.09 -8.35
CA ASP A 70 -13.21 4.10 -7.45
C ASP A 70 -12.91 5.07 -6.29
N PRO A 71 -13.56 6.24 -6.21
CA PRO A 71 -13.28 7.25 -5.20
C PRO A 71 -13.59 6.82 -3.76
N LEU A 72 -14.32 5.70 -3.60
CA LEU A 72 -14.61 5.09 -2.30
C LEU A 72 -13.53 4.10 -1.87
N LYS A 73 -12.68 3.64 -2.80
CA LYS A 73 -11.60 2.67 -2.51
C LYS A 73 -10.22 3.28 -2.57
N GLN A 74 -9.91 3.99 -3.66
CA GLN A 74 -8.60 4.59 -3.85
C GLN A 74 -8.47 5.95 -3.18
N LEU A 75 -7.24 6.28 -2.80
CA LEU A 75 -6.87 7.54 -2.20
C LEU A 75 -7.13 8.71 -3.15
N ARG A 76 -7.69 9.79 -2.62
CA ARG A 76 -7.91 11.07 -3.31
C ARG A 76 -7.14 12.17 -2.60
N ARG A 77 -6.98 13.30 -3.29
CA ARG A 77 -6.36 14.50 -2.72
C ARG A 77 -7.06 14.97 -1.43
N ASN A 78 -8.39 14.97 -1.41
CA ASN A 78 -9.17 15.36 -0.22
C ASN A 78 -9.05 14.39 0.97
N ASP A 79 -8.46 13.22 0.75
CA ASP A 79 -8.22 12.25 1.80
C ASP A 79 -6.84 12.49 2.47
N ILE A 80 -6.09 13.50 2.05
CA ILE A 80 -4.81 13.91 2.64
C ILE A 80 -4.99 15.30 3.24
N LYS A 81 -4.69 15.44 4.54
CA LYS A 81 -4.67 16.74 5.23
C LYS A 81 -3.30 16.97 5.83
N PHE A 82 -2.79 18.17 5.67
CA PHE A 82 -1.54 18.62 6.28
C PHE A 82 -1.89 19.39 7.55
N GLU A 83 -1.34 18.94 8.67
CA GLU A 83 -1.41 19.60 9.97
C GLU A 83 0.02 20.02 10.37
N ASP A 84 0.16 20.89 11.36
CA ASP A 84 1.45 21.50 11.74
C ASP A 84 2.58 20.49 12.00
N LYS A 85 2.24 19.29 12.50
CA LYS A 85 3.22 18.27 12.91
C LYS A 85 3.09 16.95 12.18
N CYS A 86 2.06 16.78 11.36
CA CYS A 86 1.78 15.50 10.72
C CYS A 86 0.97 15.63 9.44
N VAL A 87 0.93 14.53 8.70
CA VAL A 87 0.04 14.37 7.55
C VAL A 87 -1.00 13.33 7.92
N LEU A 88 -2.26 13.74 7.94
CA LEU A 88 -3.40 12.85 8.15
C LEU A 88 -3.83 12.26 6.80
N VAL A 89 -3.90 10.93 6.75
CA VAL A 89 -4.31 10.19 5.55
C VAL A 89 -5.53 9.34 5.86
N TYR A 90 -6.67 9.69 5.26
CA TYR A 90 -7.94 9.01 5.43
C TYR A 90 -8.06 7.84 4.46
N TYR A 91 -7.83 6.64 4.95
CA TYR A 91 -7.96 5.42 4.16
C TYR A 91 -9.36 4.82 4.29
N LYS A 92 -10.06 4.67 3.16
CA LYS A 92 -11.48 4.30 3.13
C LYS A 92 -11.76 2.80 3.06
N TRP A 93 -10.84 2.01 2.52
CA TRP A 93 -11.11 0.63 2.16
C TRP A 93 -10.15 -0.34 2.81
N SER A 94 -10.31 -0.65 4.10
CA SER A 94 -9.51 -1.68 4.75
C SER A 94 -9.77 -3.07 4.17
N LYS A 95 -8.73 -3.91 4.14
CA LYS A 95 -8.91 -5.35 3.90
C LYS A 95 -9.57 -5.96 5.13
N THR A 96 -10.90 -5.95 5.18
CA THR A 96 -11.66 -6.62 6.24
C THR A 96 -12.17 -7.95 5.68
N ASN A 97 -11.42 -9.02 5.91
CA ASN A 97 -11.98 -10.37 5.86
C ASN A 97 -11.57 -11.16 7.10
N GLN A 98 -11.78 -10.57 8.27
CA GLN A 98 -11.57 -11.25 9.55
C GLN A 98 -12.65 -12.32 9.81
N HIS A 99 -13.77 -12.30 9.07
CA HIS A 99 -14.94 -13.17 9.31
C HIS A 99 -15.54 -13.86 8.06
N ALA A 100 -14.88 -13.87 6.90
CA ALA A 100 -15.21 -14.72 5.74
C ALA A 100 -16.71 -14.96 5.47
N LYS A 101 -17.57 -13.93 5.58
CA LYS A 101 -18.95 -14.04 5.10
C LYS A 101 -18.92 -13.76 3.60
N LYS A 102 -19.24 -14.79 2.81
CA LYS A 102 -19.63 -14.60 1.41
C LYS A 102 -20.82 -13.64 1.42
N VAL A 103 -20.64 -12.45 0.86
CA VAL A 103 -21.79 -11.66 0.42
C VAL A 103 -22.32 -12.42 -0.80
N THR A 104 -23.50 -13.00 -0.62
CA THR A 104 -24.27 -13.76 -1.63
C THR A 104 -24.62 -12.87 -2.80
#